data_AF-A0A2H3JGF5-F1
#
_entry.id   AF-A0A2H3JGF5-F1
#
_cell.length_a   1.000
_cell.length_b   1.000
_cell.length_c   1.000
_cell.angle_alpha   90.00
_cell.angle_beta   90.00
_cell.angle_gamma   90.00
#
_symmetry.space_group_name_H-M   'P 1'
#
loop_
_entity.id
_entity.type
_entity.pdbx_description
1 polymer ?
#
loop_
_entity_poly.entity_id
_entity_poly.type
_entity_poly.pdbx_seq_one_letter_code
_entity_poly.pdbx_strand_id
1 'polypeptide(L)' 'GLEKYTPVESRTTRAFGRFPMRNKFISDYIYSRTGKRRTPKQVGSRLQQLRDTAEGKRSEYL' A
#
# COMPACT_ATOMS: atom_id res chain seq x y z
N GLY A 1 -1.96 -7.62 -6.62
CA GLY A 1 -2.88 -6.91 -5.72
C GLY A 1 -3.11 -5.49 -6.16
N LEU A 2 -2.04 -4.70 -6.27
CA LEU A 2 -2.11 -3.27 -6.57
C LEU A 2 -2.68 -2.97 -7.96
N GLU A 3 -2.41 -3.83 -8.92
CA GLU A 3 -2.91 -3.77 -10.30
C GLU A 3 -4.43 -4.00 -10.41
N LYS A 4 -5.06 -4.53 -9.35
CA LYS A 4 -6.51 -4.76 -9.26
C LYS A 4 -7.23 -3.71 -8.42
N TYR A 5 -6.49 -2.78 -7.82
CA TYR A 5 -7.07 -1.72 -7.01
C TYR A 5 -7.54 -0.57 -7.90
N THR A 6 -8.84 -0.36 -7.97
CA THR A 6 -9.43 0.84 -8.55
C THR A 6 -9.80 1.80 -7.43
N PRO A 7 -9.17 2.98 -7.33
CA PRO A 7 -9.58 3.98 -6.35
C PRO A 7 -11.00 4.47 -6.67
N VAL A 8 -11.80 4.72 -5.63
CA VAL A 8 -13.03 5.49 -5.80
C VAL A 8 -12.62 6.90 -6.20
N GLU A 9 -13.04 7.33 -7.39
CA GLU A 9 -12.69 8.65 -7.89
C GLU A 9 -13.34 9.71 -7.00
N SER A 10 -12.50 10.52 -6.37
CA SER A 10 -12.86 11.66 -5.54
C SER A 10 -11.96 12.83 -5.90
N ARG A 11 -12.43 14.08 -5.68
CA ARG A 11 -11.56 15.27 -5.85
C ARG A 11 -10.25 15.13 -5.06
N THR A 12 -10.29 14.46 -3.92
CA THR A 12 -9.14 14.23 -3.03
C THR A 12 -8.14 13.18 -3.55
N THR A 13 -8.58 12.15 -4.28
CA THR A 13 -7.67 11.13 -4.86
C THR A 13 -6.85 11.72 -5.99
N ARG A 14 -7.46 12.53 -6.87
CA ARG A 14 -6.77 13.18 -8.00
C ARG A 14 -5.84 14.30 -7.56
N ALA A 15 -6.25 15.12 -6.58
CA ALA A 15 -5.50 16.34 -6.21
C ALA A 15 -4.26 16.07 -5.32
N PHE A 16 -4.28 15.02 -4.50
CA PHE A 16 -3.24 14.82 -3.47
C PHE A 16 -2.52 13.47 -3.52
N GLY A 17 -2.78 12.64 -4.53
CA GLY A 17 -2.18 11.29 -4.64
C GLY A 17 -2.52 10.38 -3.44
N ARG A 18 -3.62 10.67 -2.73
CA ARG A 18 -4.09 9.85 -1.60
C ARG A 18 -5.05 8.80 -2.13
N PHE A 19 -4.84 7.55 -1.75
CA PHE A 19 -5.66 6.42 -2.19
C PHE A 19 -6.39 5.80 -1.00
N PRO A 20 -7.58 6.31 -0.62
CA PRO A 20 -8.36 5.79 0.48
C PRO A 20 -8.57 4.28 0.33
N MET A 21 -8.47 3.55 1.44
CA MET A 21 -8.71 2.11 1.50
C MET A 21 -7.75 1.23 0.69
N ARG A 22 -6.76 1.79 -0.03
CA ARG A 22 -5.77 1.01 -0.81
C ARG A 22 -5.09 -0.08 0.02
N ASN A 23 -4.60 0.27 1.20
CA ASN A 23 -3.89 -0.69 2.03
C ASN A 23 -4.83 -1.76 2.60
N LYS A 24 -6.10 -1.43 2.85
CA LYS A 24 -7.12 -2.41 3.26
C LYS A 24 -7.41 -3.40 2.12
N PHE A 25 -7.62 -2.87 0.91
CA PHE A 25 -7.84 -3.70 -0.27
C PHE A 25 -6.69 -4.69 -0.50
N ILE A 26 -5.43 -4.22 -0.42
CA ILE A 26 -4.25 -5.09 -0.58
C ILE A 26 -4.18 -6.13 0.55
N SER A 27 -4.46 -5.73 1.80
CA SER A 27 -4.55 -6.66 2.95
C SER A 27 -5.54 -7.80 2.67
N ASP A 28 -6.76 -7.44 2.25
CA ASP A 28 -7.83 -8.40 1.97
C ASP A 28 -7.44 -9.31 0.78
N TYR A 29 -6.79 -8.75 -0.24
CA TYR A 29 -6.28 -9.52 -1.39
C TYR A 29 -5.18 -10.52 -1.00
N ILE A 30 -4.24 -10.14 -0.14
CA ILE A 30 -3.19 -11.05 0.35
C ILE A 30 -3.83 -12.21 1.10
N TYR A 31 -4.80 -11.92 1.98
CA TYR A 31 -5.50 -12.96 2.72
C TYR A 31 -6.28 -13.91 1.79
N SER A 32 -7.05 -13.37 0.83
CA SER A 32 -7.84 -14.19 -0.08
C SER A 32 -6.99 -15.06 -1.01
N ARG A 33 -5.78 -14.63 -1.37
CA ARG A 33 -4.88 -15.37 -2.28
C ARG A 33 -3.92 -16.32 -1.58
N THR A 34 -3.56 -16.04 -0.32
CA THR A 34 -2.46 -16.76 0.37
C THR A 34 -2.87 -17.38 1.70
N GLY A 35 -4.05 -17.05 2.23
CA GLY A 35 -4.48 -17.42 3.58
C GLY A 35 -3.76 -16.67 4.71
N LYS A 36 -2.71 -15.89 4.41
CA LYS A 36 -1.91 -15.18 5.41
C LYS A 36 -2.49 -13.80 5.68
N ARG A 37 -2.74 -13.47 6.95
CA ARG A 37 -3.17 -12.12 7.36
C ARG A 37 -1.99 -11.14 7.35
N ARG A 38 -2.24 -9.94 6.80
CA ARG A 38 -1.37 -8.76 6.88
C ARG A 38 -2.24 -7.57 7.19
N THR A 39 -1.86 -6.74 8.16
CA THR A 39 -2.65 -5.55 8.50
C THR A 39 -2.44 -4.45 7.45
N PRO A 40 -3.40 -3.53 7.28
CA PRO A 40 -3.21 -2.37 6.41
C PRO A 40 -1.96 -1.54 6.76
N LYS A 41 -1.57 -1.49 8.04
CA LYS A 41 -0.34 -0.81 8.49
C LYS A 41 0.92 -1.52 8.02
N GLN A 42 0.97 -2.85 8.13
CA GLN A 42 2.10 -3.66 7.62
C GLN A 42 2.25 -3.50 6.11
N VAL A 43 1.13 -3.51 5.38
CA VAL A 43 1.13 -3.25 3.93
C VAL A 43 1.68 -1.87 3.62
N GLY A 44 1.21 -0.83 4.30
CA GLY A 44 1.68 0.54 4.11
C GLY A 44 3.18 0.70 4.37
N SER A 45 3.66 0.18 5.50
CA SER A 45 5.08 0.21 5.87
C SER A 45 5.95 -0.50 4.84
N ARG A 46 5.54 -1.70 4.36
CA ARG A 46 6.32 -2.42 3.35
C ARG A 46 6.37 -1.66 2.02
N LEU A 47 5.29 -1.02 1.60
CA LEU A 47 5.26 -0.23 0.38
C LEU A 47 6.16 1.01 0.48
N GLN A 48 6.24 1.62 1.66
CA GLN A 48 7.17 2.72 1.92
C GLN A 48 8.63 2.24 1.81
N GLN A 49 8.99 1.15 2.49
CA GLN A 49 10.34 0.56 2.40
C GLN A 49 10.75 0.23 0.95
N LEU A 50 9.82 -0.31 0.15
CA LEU A 50 10.09 -0.62 -1.26
C LEU A 50 10.36 0.64 -2.07
N ARG A 51 9.62 1.73 -1.82
CA ARG A 51 9.87 3.03 -2.47
C ARG A 51 11.19 3.64 -2.03
N ASP A 52 11.45 3.67 -0.73
CA ASP A 52 12.68 4.24 -0.19
C ASP A 52 13.91 3.50 -0.74
N THR A 53 13.86 2.16 -0.77
CA THR A 53 14.92 1.33 -1.36
C THR A 53 15.11 1.60 -2.85
N ALA A 54 14.01 1.73 -3.62
CA ALA A 54 14.07 2.05 -5.05
C ALA A 54 14.62 3.46 -5.32
N GLU A 55 14.37 4.41 -4.41
CA GLU A 55 14.87 5.79 -4.46
C GLU A 55 16.28 5.94 -3.85
N GLY A 56 16.94 4.84 -3.47
CA GLY A 56 18.27 4.85 -2.82
C GLY A 56 18.28 5.43 -1.40
N LYS A 57 17.10 5.73 -0.84
CA LYS A 57 16.92 6.18 0.54
C LYS A 57 16.96 4.95 1.44
N ARG A 58 18.08 4.69 2.10
CA ARG A 58 18.09 3.75 3.22
C ARG A 58 17.32 4.38 4.37
N SER A 59 16.25 3.73 4.82
CA SER A 59 15.64 4.06 6.11
C SER A 59 16.64 3.65 7.19
N GLU A 60 17.47 4.58 7.62
CA GLU A 60 18.44 4.38 8.69
C GLU A 60 17.69 4.28 10.01
N TYR A 61 17.51 3.05 10.48
CA TYR A 61 17.30 2.73 11.88
C TYR A 61 18.29 1.62 12.19
N LEU A 62 19.44 2.01 12.75
CA LEU A 62 20.27 1.16 13.59
C LEU A 62 19.59 1.02 14.97
#